data_AF-A0A2G2WMJ5-F1
#
_entry.id   AF-A0A2G2WMJ5-F1
#
_cell.length_a   1.000
_cell.length_b   1.000
_cell.length_c   1.000
_cell.angle_alpha   90.00
_cell.angle_beta   90.00
_cell.angle_gamma   90.00
#
_symmetry.space_group_name_H-M   'P 1'
#
loop_
_entity.id
_entity.type
_entity.pdbx_description
1 polymer ?
#
loop_
_entity_poly.entity_id
_entity_poly.type
_entity_poly.pdbx_seq_one_letter_code
_entity_poly.pdbx_strand_id
1 'polypeptide(L)'
;MESLCVTDGEGVFEAASSKKTGKGKRPGKGGNRYFKSIDLGFKTPREAIEGTYIDKKCPFTGNVSIRGRILDGTCHSAKMNRTIIVRRDYLHYVKKYQRQDLVTLNMLADSLFLLLGVTCTYIDKKCPFTGNVSIRGRILAGTCHSAKMNRTIIVRRNYLHYVKKYEKRHSNIPAHISPCFRVKEGDHVIIGQCRPLSKTVRFNVLKVIPAGSAGGGKKAFAGIYTKQSIVATSSNRGEIIAIHEASRECVWLRSMIHLIREKCGVKYDNLPTILYGDNTLCITHLNRGFIKRDRMKHTSSKLFYIQELQKNGDINVQQIRSSENVADLFTKSSPITTFKKIVHKIGMQRFKDVLIRGS
;
A
#
# COMPACT_ATOMS: atom_id res chain seq x y z
N MET A 1 -32.97 45.46 -26.02
CA MET A 1 -31.78 45.24 -26.85
C MET A 1 -30.59 45.03 -25.91
N GLU A 2 -29.75 44.05 -26.26
CA GLU A 2 -28.47 43.65 -25.66
C GLU A 2 -28.46 43.05 -24.24
N SER A 3 -28.78 41.75 -24.17
CA SER A 3 -28.33 40.84 -23.12
C SER A 3 -26.90 40.38 -23.42
N LEU A 4 -25.94 40.70 -22.54
CA LEU A 4 -24.56 40.22 -22.62
C LEU A 4 -24.51 38.68 -22.54
N CYS A 5 -24.16 38.07 -23.67
CA CYS A 5 -23.93 36.65 -23.88
C CYS A 5 -22.58 36.23 -23.30
N VAL A 6 -22.53 35.09 -22.60
CA VAL A 6 -21.29 34.32 -22.45
C VAL A 6 -21.46 33.06 -23.28
N THR A 7 -20.70 32.99 -24.38
CA THR A 7 -20.64 31.87 -25.30
C THR A 7 -19.80 30.74 -24.70
N ASP A 8 -20.43 29.66 -24.27
CA ASP A 8 -19.82 28.34 -24.47
C ASP A 8 -20.12 27.99 -25.94
N GLY A 9 -19.11 27.59 -26.71
CA GLY A 9 -19.16 27.44 -28.17
C GLY A 9 -20.10 26.36 -28.74
N GLU A 10 -21.21 26.05 -28.08
CA GLU A 10 -22.30 25.23 -28.62
C GLU A 10 -23.59 26.05 -28.57
N GLY A 11 -24.08 26.47 -29.74
CA GLY A 11 -25.20 27.41 -29.92
C GLY A 11 -26.58 26.88 -29.52
N VAL A 12 -26.74 26.37 -28.29
CA VAL A 12 -28.02 25.92 -27.73
C VAL A 12 -28.19 26.47 -26.32
N PHE A 13 -29.27 27.22 -26.08
CA PHE A 13 -29.62 27.71 -24.75
C PHE A 13 -30.07 26.55 -23.85
N GLU A 14 -29.19 26.08 -22.96
CA GLU A 14 -29.51 24.99 -22.04
C GLU A 14 -30.03 25.50 -20.68
N ALA A 15 -31.28 25.16 -20.36
CA ALA A 15 -31.85 25.39 -19.03
C ALA A 15 -31.37 24.36 -18.00
N ALA A 16 -30.90 24.83 -16.84
CA ALA A 16 -30.69 23.98 -15.67
C ALA A 16 -32.04 23.58 -15.04
N SER A 17 -32.13 22.35 -14.49
CA SER A 17 -33.35 21.86 -13.85
C SER A 17 -33.62 22.63 -12.55
N SER A 18 -34.55 23.59 -12.57
CA SER A 18 -35.01 24.25 -11.34
C SER A 18 -36.10 23.42 -10.70
N LYS A 19 -35.90 22.94 -9.47
CA LYS A 19 -37.04 22.69 -8.58
C LYS A 19 -37.61 24.05 -8.22
N LYS A 20 -38.82 24.36 -8.70
CA LYS A 20 -39.56 25.58 -8.31
C LYS A 20 -39.79 25.52 -6.80
N THR A 21 -39.01 26.27 -6.05
CA THR A 21 -39.40 26.76 -4.72
C THR A 21 -39.82 28.22 -4.89
N GLY A 22 -40.80 28.64 -4.09
CA GLY A 22 -41.64 29.81 -4.32
C GLY A 22 -40.89 31.12 -4.60
N LYS A 23 -41.60 32.00 -5.34
CA LYS A 23 -41.34 33.42 -5.65
C LYS A 23 -39.95 33.97 -5.30
N GLY A 24 -39.17 34.23 -6.35
CA GLY A 24 -38.25 35.38 -6.40
C GLY A 24 -36.76 35.07 -6.53
N LYS A 25 -36.27 34.99 -7.77
CA LYS A 25 -35.07 35.66 -8.34
C LYS A 25 -34.57 34.89 -9.56
N ARG A 26 -34.26 35.62 -10.64
CA ARG A 26 -33.70 35.08 -11.88
C ARG A 26 -32.34 34.39 -11.59
N PRO A 27 -31.99 33.27 -12.26
CA PRO A 27 -30.66 32.72 -12.18
C PRO A 27 -29.68 33.69 -12.87
N GLY A 28 -28.93 34.44 -12.06
CA GLY A 28 -27.88 35.37 -12.54
C GLY A 28 -27.95 36.77 -11.92
N LYS A 29 -26.77 37.24 -11.47
CA LYS A 29 -26.41 38.50 -10.78
C LYS A 29 -26.72 38.66 -9.28
N GLY A 30 -27.42 37.70 -8.67
CA GLY A 30 -27.58 37.63 -7.20
C GLY A 30 -28.51 36.50 -6.74
N GLY A 31 -28.56 35.40 -7.50
CA GLY A 31 -29.48 34.28 -7.28
C GLY A 31 -28.73 32.98 -6.97
N ASN A 32 -29.29 32.19 -6.05
CA ASN A 32 -28.71 30.92 -5.62
C ASN A 32 -28.61 29.93 -6.80
N ARG A 33 -27.37 29.51 -7.12
CA ARG A 33 -27.09 28.39 -8.03
C ARG A 33 -27.56 27.09 -7.39
N TYR A 34 -28.16 26.20 -8.18
CA TYR A 34 -28.54 24.88 -7.70
C TYR A 34 -27.29 23.99 -7.56
N PHE A 35 -27.07 23.47 -6.35
CA PHE A 35 -26.09 22.43 -6.05
C PHE A 35 -26.68 21.44 -5.05
N LYS A 36 -26.14 20.23 -5.01
CA LYS A 36 -26.53 19.19 -4.03
C LYS A 36 -25.31 18.52 -3.43
N SER A 37 -25.44 18.07 -2.19
CA SER A 37 -24.48 17.16 -1.56
C SER A 37 -24.59 15.75 -2.15
N ILE A 38 -23.46 15.04 -2.21
CA ILE A 38 -23.41 13.63 -2.59
C ILE A 38 -23.21 12.86 -1.29
N ASP A 39 -24.22 12.12 -0.83
CA ASP A 39 -24.42 11.58 0.53
C ASP A 39 -23.41 10.50 1.01
N LEU A 40 -22.12 10.67 0.70
CA LEU A 40 -21.04 9.70 0.91
C LEU A 40 -19.78 10.38 1.49
N GLY A 41 -19.96 11.48 2.22
CA GLY A 41 -18.86 12.22 2.85
C GLY A 41 -18.01 13.07 1.91
N PHE A 42 -18.41 13.21 0.63
CA PHE A 42 -17.76 14.11 -0.31
C PHE A 42 -18.33 15.52 -0.20
N LYS A 43 -17.44 16.50 -0.03
CA LYS A 43 -17.81 17.91 -0.03
C LYS A 43 -18.00 18.40 -1.46
N THR A 44 -19.00 19.24 -1.67
CA THR A 44 -19.19 19.97 -2.93
C THR A 44 -18.03 20.94 -3.14
N PRO A 45 -17.37 20.93 -4.32
CA PRO A 45 -16.29 21.86 -4.61
C PRO A 45 -16.82 23.30 -4.69
N ARG A 46 -15.98 24.29 -4.36
CA ARG A 46 -16.37 25.71 -4.37
C ARG A 46 -16.79 26.15 -5.77
N GLU A 47 -16.10 25.65 -6.78
CA GLU A 47 -16.39 25.89 -8.20
C GLU A 47 -17.80 25.41 -8.59
N ALA A 48 -18.35 24.39 -7.92
CA ALA A 48 -19.73 23.96 -8.17
C ALA A 48 -20.77 24.87 -7.49
N ILE A 49 -20.41 25.55 -6.40
CA ILE A 49 -21.28 26.45 -5.63
C ILE A 49 -21.28 27.85 -6.25
N GLU A 50 -20.09 28.37 -6.57
CA GLU A 50 -19.86 29.75 -7.02
C GLU A 50 -19.68 29.88 -8.54
N GLY A 51 -19.38 28.78 -9.23
CA GLY A 51 -19.10 28.81 -10.66
C GLY A 51 -20.32 29.17 -11.52
N THR A 52 -20.08 29.39 -12.81
CA THR A 52 -21.12 29.77 -13.78
C THR A 52 -21.43 28.70 -14.84
N TYR A 53 -20.70 27.58 -14.84
CA TYR A 53 -20.87 26.51 -15.83
C TYR A 53 -22.23 25.80 -15.74
N ILE A 54 -22.76 25.32 -16.87
CA ILE A 54 -23.96 24.49 -16.92
C ILE A 54 -23.57 23.10 -17.45
N ASP A 55 -23.82 22.06 -16.64
CA ASP A 55 -23.59 20.67 -17.05
C ASP A 55 -24.63 19.75 -16.41
N LYS A 56 -25.48 19.14 -17.24
CA LYS A 56 -26.53 18.20 -16.82
C LYS A 56 -25.96 16.87 -16.33
N LYS A 57 -24.74 16.50 -16.74
CA LYS A 57 -24.03 15.27 -16.35
C LYS A 57 -23.23 15.45 -15.06
N CYS A 58 -23.11 16.66 -14.54
CA CYS A 58 -22.42 16.95 -13.28
C CYS A 58 -23.14 16.29 -12.08
N PRO A 59 -22.42 15.67 -11.13
CA PRO A 59 -23.03 15.02 -9.97
C PRO A 59 -23.40 16.02 -8.88
N PHE A 60 -22.93 17.28 -8.93
CA PHE A 60 -23.23 18.32 -7.94
C PHE A 60 -24.35 19.26 -8.38
N THR A 61 -24.26 19.77 -9.61
CA THR A 61 -25.19 20.78 -10.14
C THR A 61 -26.21 20.18 -11.12
N GLY A 62 -26.01 18.92 -11.53
CA GLY A 62 -26.90 18.19 -12.42
C GLY A 62 -27.79 17.18 -11.70
N ASN A 63 -28.63 16.49 -12.48
CA ASN A 63 -29.54 15.47 -11.98
C ASN A 63 -28.94 14.05 -12.02
N VAL A 64 -27.61 13.92 -11.90
CA VAL A 64 -26.93 12.61 -11.85
C VAL A 64 -26.76 12.19 -10.39
N SER A 65 -27.26 11.02 -10.04
CA SER A 65 -27.03 10.40 -8.73
C SER A 65 -25.86 9.43 -8.80
N ILE A 66 -24.98 9.49 -7.81
CA ILE A 66 -23.91 8.51 -7.64
C ILE A 66 -24.49 7.33 -6.86
N ARG A 67 -24.48 6.15 -7.48
CA ARG A 67 -25.03 4.91 -6.93
C ARG A 67 -24.09 3.78 -7.30
N GLY A 68 -23.65 3.02 -6.30
CA GLY A 68 -22.86 1.81 -6.50
C GLY A 68 -21.41 1.99 -6.07
N ARG A 69 -20.47 1.45 -6.86
CA ARG A 69 -19.07 1.37 -6.47
C ARG A 69 -18.37 2.72 -6.58
N ILE A 70 -17.58 3.07 -5.57
CA ILE A 70 -16.60 4.14 -5.63
C ILE A 70 -15.24 3.49 -5.92
N LEU A 71 -14.58 3.94 -6.98
CA LEU A 71 -13.29 3.42 -7.41
C LEU A 71 -12.26 4.57 -7.41
N ASP A 72 -11.02 4.23 -7.07
CA ASP A 72 -9.86 5.11 -7.17
C ASP A 72 -8.98 4.70 -8.36
N GLY A 73 -8.34 5.64 -9.03
CA GLY A 73 -7.41 5.33 -10.11
C GLY A 73 -6.60 6.54 -10.55
N THR A 74 -5.73 6.35 -11.53
CA THR A 74 -4.92 7.43 -12.11
C THR A 74 -5.54 7.89 -13.42
N CYS A 75 -5.53 9.19 -13.69
CA CYS A 75 -5.95 9.73 -14.97
C CYS A 75 -4.91 9.37 -16.03
N HIS A 76 -5.29 8.52 -17.00
CA HIS A 76 -4.40 8.10 -18.07
C HIS A 76 -4.49 8.99 -19.30
N SER A 77 -5.68 9.48 -19.63
CA SER A 77 -5.90 10.39 -20.76
C SER A 77 -7.05 11.33 -20.45
N ALA A 78 -6.85 12.61 -20.74
CA ALA A 78 -7.85 13.67 -20.62
C ALA A 78 -8.09 14.39 -21.95
N LYS A 79 -7.84 13.72 -23.09
CA LYS A 79 -7.92 14.31 -24.43
C LYS A 79 -9.36 14.56 -24.90
N MET A 80 -10.33 13.83 -24.36
CA MET A 80 -11.73 13.95 -24.76
C MET A 80 -12.43 15.04 -23.98
N ASN A 81 -13.30 15.82 -24.64
CA ASN A 81 -14.06 16.86 -23.97
C ASN A 81 -14.96 16.28 -22.87
N ARG A 82 -14.82 16.79 -21.64
CA ARG A 82 -15.58 16.39 -20.44
C ARG A 82 -15.59 14.88 -20.14
N THR A 83 -14.63 14.11 -20.67
CA THR A 83 -14.47 12.68 -20.36
C THR A 83 -12.99 12.34 -20.18
N ILE A 84 -12.66 11.63 -19.10
CA ILE A 84 -11.31 11.13 -18.83
C ILE A 84 -11.28 9.61 -18.84
N ILE A 85 -10.14 9.03 -19.19
CA ILE A 85 -9.87 7.60 -19.04
C ILE A 85 -9.08 7.38 -17.77
N VAL A 86 -9.69 6.68 -16.80
CA VAL A 86 -9.06 6.32 -15.54
C VAL A 86 -8.47 4.92 -15.66
N ARG A 87 -7.17 4.80 -15.38
CA ARG A 87 -6.48 3.52 -15.33
C ARG A 87 -6.42 3.01 -13.90
N ARG A 88 -6.77 1.74 -13.71
CA ARG A 88 -6.57 1.01 -12.46
C ARG A 88 -5.64 -0.15 -12.72
N ASP A 89 -4.47 -0.11 -12.11
CA ASP A 89 -3.55 -1.24 -12.10
C ASP A 89 -3.92 -2.17 -10.94
N TYR A 90 -4.00 -3.47 -11.21
CA TYR A 90 -4.27 -4.49 -10.19
C TYR A 90 -3.42 -5.74 -10.44
N LEU A 91 -3.18 -6.49 -9.37
CA LEU A 91 -2.47 -7.76 -9.44
C LEU A 91 -3.48 -8.88 -9.72
N HIS A 92 -3.33 -9.52 -10.87
CA HIS A 92 -4.10 -10.69 -11.25
C HIS A 92 -3.39 -11.96 -10.76
N TYR A 93 -4.12 -12.77 -9.99
CA TYR A 93 -3.62 -14.02 -9.45
C TYR A 93 -3.80 -15.17 -10.45
N VAL A 94 -2.70 -15.86 -10.79
CA VAL A 94 -2.74 -16.99 -11.74
C VAL A 94 -2.88 -18.31 -10.97
N LYS A 95 -4.10 -18.86 -10.95
CA LYS A 95 -4.45 -20.09 -10.20
C LYS A 95 -3.60 -21.31 -10.60
N LYS A 96 -3.10 -21.37 -11.83
CA LYS A 96 -2.24 -22.48 -12.33
C LYS A 96 -1.00 -22.72 -11.45
N TYR A 97 -0.45 -21.67 -10.83
CA TYR A 97 0.75 -21.75 -9.98
C TYR A 97 0.45 -22.00 -8.50
N GLN A 98 -0.76 -22.46 -8.17
CA GLN A 98 -1.11 -22.83 -6.80
C GLN A 98 -0.43 -24.15 -6.34
N ARG A 99 0.32 -24.84 -7.21
CA ARG A 99 1.07 -26.06 -6.88
C ARG A 99 2.57 -25.79 -6.86
N GLN A 100 3.12 -25.87 -5.64
CA GLN A 100 4.54 -25.95 -5.21
C GLN A 100 4.98 -24.81 -4.29
N ASP A 101 4.37 -24.75 -3.10
CA ASP A 101 5.14 -24.40 -1.89
C ASP A 101 5.59 -25.72 -1.23
N LEU A 102 6.30 -26.56 -1.99
CA LEU A 102 7.03 -27.70 -1.43
C LEU A 102 8.40 -27.20 -1.03
N VAL A 103 8.46 -26.75 0.22
CA VAL A 103 9.43 -27.25 1.19
C VAL A 103 10.85 -27.41 0.62
N THR A 104 11.67 -26.38 0.77
CA THR A 104 13.10 -26.56 1.02
C THR A 104 13.27 -27.20 2.40
N LEU A 105 13.21 -28.54 2.45
CA LEU A 105 13.79 -29.33 3.55
C LEU A 105 15.04 -30.01 3.01
N ASN A 106 16.17 -29.64 3.61
CA ASN A 106 17.37 -30.43 3.85
C ASN A 106 18.11 -30.92 2.58
N MET A 107 19.44 -30.92 2.50
CA MET A 107 20.37 -31.38 3.53
C MET A 107 21.67 -30.58 3.47
N LEU A 108 22.09 -30.08 4.62
CA LEU A 108 23.51 -30.02 4.98
C LEU A 108 23.92 -31.45 5.33
N ALA A 109 24.54 -32.11 4.35
CA ALA A 109 25.30 -33.37 4.41
C ALA A 109 25.92 -33.45 3.01
N ASP A 110 27.23 -33.44 2.77
CA ASP A 110 28.29 -34.12 3.49
C ASP A 110 29.56 -33.27 3.55
N SER A 111 29.96 -32.92 4.77
CA SER A 111 31.33 -32.56 5.12
C SER A 111 32.02 -33.77 5.73
N LEU A 112 32.12 -34.88 4.98
CA LEU A 112 33.03 -36.00 5.28
C LEU A 112 32.97 -37.02 4.13
N PHE A 113 33.87 -36.93 3.15
CA PHE A 113 34.32 -38.14 2.46
C PHE A 113 35.66 -37.91 1.75
N LEU A 114 36.69 -38.47 2.38
CA LEU A 114 37.90 -39.02 1.78
C LEU A 114 38.95 -38.06 1.19
N LEU A 115 39.80 -37.59 2.10
CA LEU A 115 41.24 -37.82 1.98
C LEU A 115 41.49 -39.35 1.87
N LEU A 116 41.37 -39.90 0.66
CA LEU A 116 42.11 -41.10 0.28
C LEU A 116 42.84 -40.77 -1.01
N GLY A 117 44.15 -40.59 -0.87
CA GLY A 117 45.06 -40.51 -1.99
C GLY A 117 44.92 -41.77 -2.83
N VAL A 118 44.32 -41.62 -4.01
CA VAL A 118 44.40 -42.62 -5.06
C VAL A 118 45.71 -42.35 -5.80
N THR A 119 46.76 -43.08 -5.42
CA THR A 119 47.94 -43.23 -6.27
C THR A 119 47.56 -44.14 -7.45
N CYS A 120 46.99 -43.55 -8.50
CA CYS A 120 46.76 -44.25 -9.76
C CYS A 120 47.81 -43.83 -10.80
N THR A 121 48.63 -44.80 -11.19
CA THR A 121 49.59 -44.73 -12.29
C THR A 121 48.89 -44.88 -13.66
N TYR A 122 47.83 -44.09 -13.92
CA TYR A 122 47.07 -44.18 -15.17
C TYR A 122 47.06 -42.86 -15.94
N ILE A 123 47.77 -42.84 -17.07
CA ILE A 123 47.91 -41.67 -17.96
C ILE A 123 46.83 -41.76 -19.06
N ASP A 124 45.67 -41.11 -18.86
CA ASP A 124 44.66 -40.93 -19.92
C ASP A 124 44.89 -39.61 -20.65
N LYS A 125 45.05 -39.66 -21.98
CA LYS A 125 45.24 -38.47 -22.83
C LYS A 125 44.07 -37.48 -22.76
N LYS A 126 42.87 -37.93 -22.38
CA LYS A 126 41.64 -37.12 -22.25
C LYS A 126 41.40 -36.57 -20.83
N CYS A 127 42.28 -36.89 -19.88
CA CYS A 127 42.19 -36.37 -18.52
C CYS A 127 42.65 -34.91 -18.47
N PRO A 128 41.91 -34.00 -17.82
CA PRO A 128 42.33 -32.61 -17.66
C PRO A 128 43.44 -32.41 -16.61
N PHE A 129 43.78 -33.44 -15.82
CA PHE A 129 44.80 -33.38 -14.77
C PHE A 129 46.11 -34.07 -15.15
N THR A 130 46.05 -35.14 -15.95
CA THR A 130 47.20 -35.95 -16.35
C THR A 130 47.38 -36.05 -17.87
N GLY A 131 46.49 -35.44 -18.65
CA GLY A 131 46.51 -35.43 -20.13
C GLY A 131 46.61 -34.02 -20.70
N ASN A 132 46.54 -33.90 -22.04
CA ASN A 132 46.80 -32.65 -22.77
C ASN A 132 45.53 -31.81 -23.05
N VAL A 133 44.40 -32.09 -22.38
CA VAL A 133 43.12 -31.41 -22.65
C VAL A 133 42.89 -30.27 -21.67
N SER A 134 42.82 -29.04 -22.18
CA SER A 134 42.47 -27.86 -21.38
C SER A 134 40.95 -27.69 -21.28
N ILE A 135 40.45 -27.48 -20.05
CA ILE A 135 39.04 -27.13 -19.83
C ILE A 135 38.88 -25.64 -20.16
N ARG A 136 38.08 -25.31 -21.18
CA ARG A 136 37.77 -23.92 -21.56
C ARG A 136 36.28 -23.65 -21.33
N GLY A 137 35.97 -22.68 -20.46
CA GLY A 137 34.59 -22.22 -20.22
C GLY A 137 34.16 -22.27 -18.75
N ARG A 138 32.85 -22.44 -18.53
CA ARG A 138 32.23 -22.50 -17.19
C ARG A 138 32.34 -23.91 -16.62
N ILE A 139 32.87 -24.05 -15.41
CA ILE A 139 32.84 -25.29 -14.64
C ILE A 139 31.41 -25.50 -14.14
N LEU A 140 30.80 -26.64 -14.48
CA LEU A 140 29.42 -26.96 -14.14
C LEU A 140 29.39 -28.14 -13.17
N ALA A 141 28.83 -27.93 -11.97
CA ALA A 141 28.55 -28.99 -11.02
C ALA A 141 27.11 -29.49 -11.18
N GLY A 142 26.90 -30.80 -11.10
CA GLY A 142 25.60 -31.46 -11.19
C GLY A 142 25.67 -32.92 -10.76
N THR A 143 24.54 -33.62 -10.76
CA THR A 143 24.48 -35.04 -10.38
C THR A 143 24.64 -35.93 -11.61
N CYS A 144 25.37 -37.04 -11.48
CA CYS A 144 25.52 -38.02 -12.57
C CYS A 144 24.17 -38.70 -12.82
N HIS A 145 23.61 -38.54 -14.02
CA HIS A 145 22.32 -39.13 -14.40
C HIS A 145 22.47 -40.47 -15.11
N SER A 146 23.57 -40.66 -15.85
CA SER A 146 23.89 -41.92 -16.51
C SER A 146 25.39 -42.01 -16.76
N ALA A 147 25.96 -43.18 -16.47
CA ALA A 147 27.35 -43.54 -16.74
C ALA A 147 27.44 -44.80 -17.64
N LYS A 148 26.41 -45.08 -18.43
CA LYS A 148 26.35 -46.25 -19.32
C LYS A 148 27.33 -46.16 -20.51
N MET A 149 27.86 -44.97 -20.78
CA MET A 149 28.81 -44.74 -21.85
C MET A 149 30.24 -44.92 -21.33
N ASN A 150 31.07 -45.65 -22.07
CA ASN A 150 32.48 -45.85 -21.70
C ASN A 150 33.19 -44.50 -21.54
N ARG A 151 33.69 -44.25 -20.33
CA ARG A 151 34.47 -43.06 -19.94
C ARG A 151 33.77 -41.72 -20.19
N THR A 152 32.43 -41.70 -20.22
CA THR A 152 31.63 -40.47 -20.37
C THR A 152 30.45 -40.51 -19.41
N ILE A 153 30.24 -39.42 -18.68
CA ILE A 153 29.09 -39.26 -17.79
C ILE A 153 28.14 -38.21 -18.33
N ILE A 154 26.84 -38.46 -18.20
CA ILE A 154 25.80 -37.46 -18.48
C ILE A 154 25.46 -36.77 -17.16
N VAL A 155 25.81 -35.50 -17.05
CA VAL A 155 25.55 -34.69 -15.84
C VAL A 155 24.19 -34.00 -15.98
N ARG A 156 23.28 -34.24 -15.03
CA ARG A 156 21.99 -33.53 -14.93
C ARG A 156 22.13 -32.39 -13.92
N ARG A 157 21.67 -31.20 -14.32
CA ARG A 157 21.58 -30.04 -13.44
C ARG A 157 20.13 -29.63 -13.29
N ASN A 158 19.63 -29.64 -12.07
CA ASN A 158 18.33 -29.08 -11.75
C ASN A 158 18.52 -27.56 -11.56
N TYR A 159 17.95 -26.75 -12.44
CA TYR A 159 17.85 -25.30 -12.23
C TYR A 159 16.46 -24.99 -11.68
N LEU A 160 16.38 -24.24 -10.58
CA LEU A 160 15.10 -23.65 -10.16
C LEU A 160 14.75 -22.50 -11.11
N HIS A 161 13.62 -22.63 -11.82
CA HIS A 161 13.06 -21.57 -12.64
C HIS A 161 12.09 -20.73 -11.78
N TYR A 162 12.41 -19.45 -11.55
CA TYR A 162 11.56 -18.56 -10.76
C TYR A 162 10.29 -18.17 -11.54
N VAL A 163 9.13 -18.64 -11.08
CA VAL A 163 7.83 -18.33 -11.70
C VAL A 163 7.11 -17.24 -10.91
N LYS A 164 6.86 -16.08 -11.55
CA LYS A 164 6.11 -14.97 -10.94
C LYS A 164 4.64 -15.37 -10.71
N LYS A 165 4.23 -15.48 -9.45
CA LYS A 165 2.88 -15.90 -9.00
C LYS A 165 1.77 -14.88 -9.29
N TYR A 166 2.10 -13.60 -9.48
CA TYR A 166 1.17 -12.51 -9.77
C TYR A 166 1.54 -11.78 -11.06
N GLU A 167 0.54 -11.50 -11.88
CA GLU A 167 0.67 -10.73 -13.13
C GLU A 167 0.09 -9.32 -12.92
N LYS A 168 0.84 -8.27 -13.27
CA LYS A 168 0.32 -6.90 -13.25
C LYS A 168 -0.61 -6.72 -14.45
N ARG A 169 -1.90 -6.45 -14.19
CA ARG A 169 -2.89 -6.11 -15.22
C ARG A 169 -3.46 -4.72 -14.97
N HIS A 170 -4.12 -4.18 -15.98
CA HIS A 170 -4.77 -2.89 -15.88
C HIS A 170 -6.17 -2.92 -16.50
N SER A 171 -7.03 -2.03 -16.03
CA SER A 171 -8.34 -1.76 -16.62
C SER A 171 -8.51 -0.27 -16.86
N ASN A 172 -9.01 0.08 -18.04
CA ASN A 172 -9.31 1.45 -18.41
C ASN A 172 -10.81 1.70 -18.24
N ILE A 173 -11.16 2.72 -17.46
CA ILE A 173 -12.53 3.05 -17.09
C ILE A 173 -12.81 4.48 -17.55
N PRO A 174 -13.74 4.71 -18.50
CA PRO A 174 -14.12 6.05 -18.92
C PRO A 174 -15.04 6.69 -17.87
N ALA A 175 -14.72 7.92 -17.47
CA ALA A 175 -15.47 8.69 -16.49
C ALA A 175 -15.77 10.10 -17.00
N HIS A 176 -16.98 10.59 -16.73
CA HIS A 176 -17.37 11.98 -16.99
C HIS A 176 -16.63 12.88 -15.99
N ILE A 177 -16.03 13.96 -16.50
CA ILE A 177 -15.42 15.00 -15.67
C ILE A 177 -16.31 16.23 -15.69
N SER A 178 -16.72 16.65 -14.50
CA SER A 178 -17.50 17.89 -14.33
C SER A 178 -16.59 19.10 -14.49
N PRO A 179 -17.07 20.23 -15.07
CA PRO A 179 -16.26 21.43 -15.26
C PRO A 179 -15.68 22.05 -13.98
N CYS A 180 -16.19 21.67 -12.80
CA CYS A 180 -15.61 22.06 -11.51
C CYS A 180 -14.21 21.46 -11.25
N PHE A 181 -13.81 20.43 -11.99
CA PHE A 181 -12.52 19.77 -11.82
C PHE A 181 -11.59 20.05 -13.00
N ARG A 182 -10.36 20.43 -12.70
CA ARG A 182 -9.25 20.49 -13.66
C ARG A 182 -8.34 19.29 -13.40
N VAL A 183 -8.26 18.37 -14.36
CA VAL A 183 -7.47 17.13 -14.27
C VAL A 183 -6.39 17.13 -15.33
N LYS A 184 -5.20 16.69 -14.95
CA LYS A 184 -4.08 16.41 -15.86
C LYS A 184 -3.80 14.91 -15.90
N GLU A 185 -3.09 14.47 -16.93
CA GLU A 185 -2.59 13.09 -17.01
C GLU A 185 -1.65 12.82 -15.81
N GLY A 186 -1.87 11.71 -15.12
CA GLY A 186 -1.15 11.33 -13.90
C GLY A 186 -1.84 11.68 -12.58
N ASP A 187 -2.89 12.51 -12.58
CA ASP A 187 -3.60 12.85 -11.34
C ASP A 187 -4.36 11.64 -10.76
N HIS A 188 -4.38 11.54 -9.43
CA HIS A 188 -5.18 10.54 -8.74
C HIS A 188 -6.63 11.00 -8.64
N VAL A 189 -7.56 10.19 -9.12
CA VAL A 189 -8.98 10.54 -9.17
C VAL A 189 -9.82 9.48 -8.47
N ILE A 190 -10.85 9.96 -7.77
CA ILE A 190 -11.90 9.13 -7.17
C ILE A 190 -13.14 9.27 -8.04
N ILE A 191 -13.60 8.15 -8.59
CA ILE A 191 -14.77 8.07 -9.46
C ILE A 191 -15.90 7.30 -8.77
N GLY A 192 -17.13 7.76 -8.97
CA GLY A 192 -18.33 7.10 -8.50
C GLY A 192 -19.11 6.50 -9.66
N GLN A 193 -19.62 5.29 -9.47
CA GLN A 193 -20.57 4.68 -10.40
C GLN A 193 -21.88 5.50 -10.42
N CYS A 194 -22.45 5.64 -11.61
CA CYS A 194 -23.72 6.33 -11.81
C CYS A 194 -24.57 5.60 -12.86
N ARG A 195 -25.75 6.15 -13.15
CA ARG A 195 -26.53 5.70 -14.32
C ARG A 195 -25.71 5.89 -15.60
N PRO A 196 -25.91 5.07 -16.65
CA PRO A 196 -25.22 5.28 -17.93
C PRO A 196 -25.41 6.72 -18.43
N LEU A 197 -24.30 7.42 -18.70
CA LEU A 197 -24.29 8.79 -19.23
C LEU A 197 -24.06 8.81 -20.75
N SER A 198 -23.39 7.78 -21.26
CA SER A 198 -23.21 7.51 -22.68
C SER A 198 -23.04 6.00 -22.89
N LYS A 199 -22.79 5.55 -24.13
CA LYS A 199 -22.54 4.14 -24.45
C LYS A 199 -21.43 3.53 -23.58
N THR A 200 -20.35 4.27 -23.37
CA THR A 200 -19.15 3.82 -22.64
C THR A 200 -19.06 4.41 -21.24
N VAL A 201 -19.55 5.63 -21.01
CA VAL A 201 -19.36 6.35 -19.74
C VAL A 201 -20.47 6.00 -18.73
N ARG A 202 -20.07 5.35 -17.64
CA ARG A 202 -20.94 4.97 -16.51
C ARG A 202 -20.42 5.43 -15.15
N PHE A 203 -19.34 6.19 -15.15
CA PHE A 203 -18.67 6.72 -13.96
C PHE A 203 -18.57 8.24 -14.05
N ASN A 204 -18.53 8.90 -12.89
CA ASN A 204 -18.36 10.35 -12.77
C ASN A 204 -17.29 10.66 -11.72
N VAL A 205 -16.48 11.68 -11.97
CA VAL A 205 -15.42 12.12 -11.05
C VAL A 205 -16.02 12.83 -9.83
N LEU A 206 -15.59 12.41 -8.64
CA LEU A 206 -16.02 12.97 -7.35
C LEU A 206 -14.95 13.81 -6.67
N LYS A 207 -13.68 13.41 -6.83
CA LYS A 207 -12.54 14.10 -6.22
C LYS A 207 -11.30 13.90 -7.08
N VAL A 208 -10.50 14.95 -7.17
CA VAL A 208 -9.19 14.95 -7.82
C VAL A 208 -8.13 15.25 -6.77
N ILE A 209 -7.05 14.48 -6.80
CA ILE A 209 -5.85 14.66 -5.98
C ILE A 209 -4.71 14.90 -6.97
N PRO A 210 -4.25 16.15 -7.13
CA PRO A 210 -3.21 16.48 -8.09
C PRO A 210 -1.91 15.74 -7.76
N ALA A 211 -1.25 15.17 -8.77
CA ALA A 211 0.00 14.43 -8.58
C ALA A 211 1.11 15.29 -7.94
N GLY A 212 1.13 16.59 -8.25
CA GLY A 212 2.08 17.56 -7.68
C GLY A 212 1.78 18.00 -6.25
N SER A 213 0.61 17.67 -5.68
CA SER A 213 0.31 18.00 -4.27
C SER A 213 0.98 17.06 -3.26
N ALA A 214 1.64 16.00 -3.73
CA ALA A 214 2.44 15.08 -2.92
C ALA A 214 3.92 15.51 -2.78
N GLY A 215 4.34 16.62 -3.39
CA GLY A 215 5.72 17.12 -3.30
C GLY A 215 5.80 18.64 -3.40
N GLY A 216 5.86 19.34 -2.26
CA GLY A 216 6.21 20.76 -2.22
C GLY A 216 5.41 21.62 -1.23
N GLY A 217 4.30 21.14 -0.70
CA GLY A 217 3.70 21.72 0.51
C GLY A 217 4.42 21.18 1.73
N LYS A 218 4.89 22.06 2.62
CA LYS A 218 5.53 21.77 3.92
C LYS A 218 5.21 20.35 4.39
N LYS A 219 6.22 19.48 4.52
CA LYS A 219 6.09 18.17 5.18
C LYS A 219 5.69 18.41 6.63
N ALA A 220 4.41 18.67 6.87
CA ALA A 220 3.80 18.41 8.15
C ALA A 220 3.79 16.89 8.26
N PHE A 221 4.52 16.38 9.25
CA PHE A 221 4.51 14.98 9.64
C PHE A 221 3.12 14.67 10.22
N ALA A 222 2.12 14.54 9.34
CA ALA A 222 0.82 14.00 9.70
C ALA A 222 0.97 12.47 9.63
N GLY A 223 0.95 11.80 10.77
CA GLY A 223 0.94 10.34 10.82
C GLY A 223 -0.16 9.81 9.90
N ILE A 224 0.22 9.14 8.82
CA ILE A 224 -0.72 8.52 7.90
C ILE A 224 -1.14 7.20 8.53
N TYR A 225 -2.30 7.17 9.18
CA TYR A 225 -2.94 5.91 9.55
C TYR A 225 -3.56 5.32 8.27
N THR A 226 -2.90 4.32 7.68
CA THR A 226 -3.52 3.52 6.61
C THR A 226 -4.24 2.34 7.26
N LYS A 227 -5.49 2.04 6.84
CA LYS A 227 -6.17 0.83 7.29
C LYS A 227 -5.35 -0.39 6.87
N GLN A 228 -5.21 -1.36 7.77
CA GLN A 228 -4.46 -2.61 7.51
C GLN A 228 -4.93 -3.26 6.19
N SER A 229 -3.98 -3.65 5.34
CA SER A 229 -4.24 -4.25 4.02
C SER A 229 -4.70 -5.72 4.08
N ILE A 230 -4.63 -6.34 5.26
CA ILE A 230 -4.89 -7.76 5.49
C ILE A 230 -5.88 -7.91 6.64
N VAL A 231 -6.96 -8.68 6.42
CA VAL A 231 -7.92 -9.03 7.46
C VAL A 231 -7.32 -10.11 8.38
N ALA A 232 -7.15 -9.79 9.66
CA ALA A 232 -6.68 -10.75 10.65
C ALA A 232 -7.80 -11.71 11.09
N THR A 233 -7.52 -13.02 11.06
CA THR A 233 -8.48 -14.07 11.44
C THR A 233 -8.58 -14.29 12.96
N SER A 234 -7.66 -13.70 13.73
CA SER A 234 -7.65 -13.74 15.20
C SER A 234 -7.01 -12.47 15.76
N SER A 235 -7.40 -12.08 16.98
CA SER A 235 -6.83 -10.92 17.70
C SER A 235 -5.31 -11.03 17.85
N ASN A 236 -4.82 -12.21 18.23
CA ASN A 236 -3.38 -12.51 18.30
C ASN A 236 -2.65 -12.26 16.97
N ARG A 237 -3.25 -12.65 15.84
CA ARG A 237 -2.67 -12.42 14.52
C ARG A 237 -2.65 -10.94 14.14
N GLY A 238 -3.66 -10.17 14.53
CA GLY A 238 -3.71 -8.73 14.33
C GLY A 238 -2.58 -8.01 15.07
N GLU A 239 -2.35 -8.37 16.33
CA GLU A 239 -1.28 -7.82 17.17
C GLU A 239 0.11 -8.14 16.61
N ILE A 240 0.36 -9.39 16.20
CA ILE A 240 1.65 -9.77 15.57
C ILE A 240 1.92 -8.93 14.31
N ILE A 241 0.90 -8.68 13.49
CA ILE A 241 1.03 -7.85 12.30
C ILE A 241 1.31 -6.39 12.68
N ALA A 242 0.61 -5.85 13.68
CA ALA A 242 0.82 -4.48 14.15
C ALA A 242 2.25 -4.28 14.68
N ILE A 243 2.73 -5.18 15.54
CA ILE A 243 4.11 -5.15 16.07
C ILE A 243 5.12 -5.28 14.93
N HIS A 244 4.85 -6.13 13.93
CA HIS A 244 5.74 -6.29 12.78
C HIS A 244 5.88 -4.99 11.95
N GLU A 245 4.77 -4.34 11.61
CA GLU A 245 4.83 -3.08 10.85
C GLU A 245 5.49 -1.98 11.69
N ALA A 246 5.14 -1.87 12.98
CA ALA A 246 5.78 -0.92 13.90
C ALA A 246 7.29 -1.18 14.02
N SER A 247 7.72 -2.44 14.10
CA SER A 247 9.14 -2.81 14.19
C SER A 247 9.92 -2.36 12.95
N ARG A 248 9.35 -2.54 11.75
CA ARG A 248 9.98 -2.11 10.50
C ARG A 248 10.18 -0.59 10.45
N GLU A 249 9.16 0.16 10.85
CA GLU A 249 9.24 1.62 10.90
C GLU A 249 10.20 2.11 11.97
N CYS A 250 10.21 1.49 13.16
CA CYS A 250 11.13 1.82 14.25
C CYS A 250 12.60 1.60 13.86
N VAL A 251 12.92 0.47 13.21
CA VAL A 251 14.29 0.20 12.74
C VAL A 251 14.71 1.25 11.72
N TRP A 252 13.83 1.56 10.76
CA TRP A 252 14.10 2.60 9.75
C TRP A 252 14.30 3.99 10.38
N LEU A 253 13.44 4.38 11.30
CA LEU A 253 13.55 5.66 12.03
C LEU A 253 14.85 5.71 12.84
N ARG A 254 15.25 4.60 13.47
CA ARG A 254 16.53 4.54 14.18
C ARG A 254 17.70 4.76 13.22
N SER A 255 17.74 4.09 12.07
CA SER A 255 18.80 4.30 11.08
C SER A 255 18.85 5.74 10.58
N MET A 256 17.70 6.36 10.36
CA MET A 256 17.62 7.77 9.96
C MET A 256 18.12 8.71 11.07
N ILE A 257 17.70 8.50 12.32
CA ILE A 257 18.14 9.31 13.47
C ILE A 257 19.64 9.15 13.67
N HIS A 258 20.17 7.95 13.52
CA HIS A 258 21.60 7.68 13.60
C HIS A 258 22.36 8.50 12.57
N LEU A 259 21.93 8.49 11.30
CA LEU A 259 22.55 9.27 10.22
C LEU A 259 22.52 10.78 10.48
N ILE A 260 21.40 11.31 10.97
CA ILE A 260 21.27 12.74 11.28
C ILE A 260 22.20 13.12 12.43
N ARG A 261 22.24 12.30 13.49
CA ARG A 261 23.05 12.57 14.68
C ARG A 261 24.54 12.42 14.46
N GLU A 262 24.95 11.48 13.61
CA GLU A 262 26.33 11.33 13.14
C GLU A 262 26.79 12.64 12.45
N LYS A 263 25.96 13.20 11.56
CA LYS A 263 26.24 14.49 10.93
C LYS A 263 26.24 15.68 11.90
N CYS A 264 25.51 15.57 13.01
CA CYS A 264 25.46 16.60 14.05
C CYS A 264 26.47 16.40 15.19
N GLY A 265 27.32 15.37 15.14
CA GLY A 265 28.37 15.12 16.14
C GLY A 265 27.87 14.71 17.53
N VAL A 266 26.64 14.22 17.66
CA VAL A 266 26.04 13.84 18.96
C VAL A 266 26.28 12.35 19.23
N LYS A 267 27.04 12.03 20.28
CA LYS A 267 27.22 10.65 20.76
C LYS A 267 25.91 10.09 21.33
N TYR A 268 25.64 8.80 21.11
CA TYR A 268 24.46 8.15 21.66
C TYR A 268 24.74 6.70 22.04
N ASP A 269 24.02 6.23 23.06
CA ASP A 269 24.04 4.83 23.49
C ASP A 269 23.09 4.01 22.63
N ASN A 270 23.57 2.88 22.12
CA ASN A 270 22.86 2.02 21.19
C ASN A 270 21.84 1.12 21.93
N LEU A 271 20.87 1.75 22.60
CA LEU A 271 19.84 1.07 23.38
C LEU A 271 18.71 0.51 22.49
N PRO A 272 18.16 -0.68 22.82
CA PRO A 272 17.03 -1.28 22.10
C PRO A 272 15.77 -0.41 22.23
N THR A 273 14.92 -0.42 21.19
CA THR A 273 13.68 0.37 21.17
C THR A 273 12.64 -0.50 21.83
N ILE A 274 12.04 0.01 22.89
CA ILE A 274 11.02 -0.74 23.61
C ILE A 274 9.68 -0.58 22.87
N LEU A 275 9.15 -1.70 22.39
CA LEU A 275 7.80 -1.80 21.85
C LEU A 275 6.90 -2.45 22.90
N TYR A 276 5.70 -1.89 23.07
CA TYR A 276 4.73 -2.41 24.02
C TYR A 276 3.57 -3.10 23.29
N GLY A 277 3.23 -4.32 23.71
CA GLY A 277 2.08 -5.08 23.24
C GLY A 277 1.19 -5.53 24.40
N ASP A 278 -0.12 -5.55 24.21
CA ASP A 278 -1.07 -5.87 25.30
C ASP A 278 -1.46 -7.36 25.36
N ASN A 279 -1.37 -8.06 24.24
CA ASN A 279 -1.78 -9.45 24.13
C ASN A 279 -0.72 -10.43 24.65
N THR A 280 -1.00 -11.07 25.78
CA THR A 280 -0.16 -12.09 26.43
C THR A 280 0.22 -13.24 25.49
N LEU A 281 -0.71 -13.70 24.65
CA LEU A 281 -0.45 -14.77 23.69
C LEU A 281 0.57 -14.31 22.63
N CYS A 282 0.47 -13.07 22.18
CA CYS A 282 1.42 -12.52 21.22
C CYS A 282 2.84 -12.45 21.81
N ILE A 283 2.97 -11.94 23.04
CA ILE A 283 4.26 -11.82 23.74
C ILE A 283 4.86 -13.20 24.04
N THR A 284 4.05 -14.15 24.51
CA THR A 284 4.52 -15.52 24.77
C THR A 284 4.99 -16.22 23.49
N HIS A 285 4.33 -15.99 22.35
CA HIS A 285 4.81 -16.49 21.05
C HIS A 285 6.12 -15.85 20.59
N LEU A 286 6.32 -14.56 20.86
CA LEU A 286 7.57 -13.87 20.55
C LEU A 286 8.73 -14.42 21.39
N ASN A 287 8.50 -14.67 22.68
CA ASN A 287 9.54 -15.09 23.62
C ASN A 287 9.86 -16.60 23.58
N ARG A 288 8.85 -17.48 23.47
CA ARG A 288 9.04 -18.94 23.60
C ARG A 288 9.37 -19.67 22.30
N GLY A 289 9.34 -18.98 21.16
CA GLY A 289 9.46 -19.64 19.86
C GLY A 289 8.18 -20.38 19.46
N PHE A 290 8.01 -20.60 18.16
CA PHE A 290 6.75 -21.05 17.57
C PHE A 290 6.63 -22.58 17.52
N ILE A 291 5.55 -23.14 18.08
CA ILE A 291 5.16 -24.55 17.83
C ILE A 291 4.36 -24.59 16.52
N LYS A 292 4.93 -25.23 15.48
CA LYS A 292 4.29 -25.33 14.16
C LYS A 292 2.94 -26.05 14.24
N ARG A 293 1.85 -25.31 13.98
CA ARG A 293 0.56 -25.86 13.53
C ARG A 293 0.27 -25.38 12.11
N ASP A 294 -0.30 -26.27 11.30
CA ASP A 294 -0.36 -26.19 9.83
C ASP A 294 -1.16 -24.98 9.27
N ARG A 295 -1.97 -24.31 10.08
CA ARG A 295 -2.84 -23.17 9.68
C ARG A 295 -2.19 -21.77 9.71
N MET A 296 -0.88 -21.63 10.01
CA MET A 296 -0.27 -20.32 10.34
C MET A 296 1.02 -19.95 9.56
N LYS A 297 1.21 -20.46 8.34
CA LYS A 297 2.45 -20.28 7.56
C LYS A 297 2.79 -18.82 7.20
N HIS A 298 1.81 -17.93 7.04
CA HIS A 298 2.07 -16.51 6.74
C HIS A 298 2.35 -15.66 8.00
N THR A 299 1.95 -16.13 9.18
CA THR A 299 2.22 -15.45 10.45
C THR A 299 3.64 -15.75 10.93
N SER A 300 4.17 -16.93 10.61
CA SER A 300 5.51 -17.35 11.06
C SER A 300 6.63 -16.46 10.51
N SER A 301 6.59 -16.03 9.25
CA SER A 301 7.64 -15.15 8.69
C SER A 301 7.73 -13.80 9.41
N LYS A 302 6.59 -13.20 9.78
CA LYS A 302 6.54 -11.94 10.53
C LYS A 302 7.05 -12.11 11.96
N LEU A 303 6.72 -13.23 12.61
CA LEU A 303 7.23 -13.59 13.93
C LEU A 303 8.74 -13.79 13.94
N PHE A 304 9.27 -14.55 12.98
CA PHE A 304 10.71 -14.80 12.87
C PHE A 304 11.51 -13.50 12.70
N TYR A 305 11.00 -12.56 11.88
CA TYR A 305 11.63 -11.25 11.71
C TYR A 305 11.72 -10.46 13.02
N ILE A 306 10.65 -10.42 13.82
CA ILE A 306 10.66 -9.71 15.11
C ILE A 306 11.63 -10.40 16.09
N GLN A 307 11.68 -11.74 16.08
CA GLN A 307 12.62 -12.50 16.92
C GLN A 307 14.08 -12.24 16.56
N GLU A 308 14.39 -12.13 15.26
CA GLU A 308 15.71 -11.77 14.77
C GLU A 308 16.12 -10.37 15.25
N LEU A 309 15.23 -9.39 15.16
CA LEU A 309 15.48 -8.03 15.68
C LEU A 309 15.70 -7.99 17.20
N GLN A 310 14.99 -8.82 17.97
CA GLN A 310 15.23 -8.94 19.40
C GLN A 310 16.59 -9.59 19.70
N LYS A 311 16.99 -10.60 18.92
CA LYS A 311 18.30 -11.25 19.03
C LYS A 311 19.44 -10.29 18.71
N ASN A 312 19.25 -9.41 17.75
CA ASN A 312 20.22 -8.39 17.35
C ASN A 312 20.29 -7.22 18.34
N GLY A 313 19.39 -7.15 19.34
CA GLY A 313 19.34 -6.05 20.29
C GLY A 313 18.77 -4.75 19.71
N ASP A 314 18.11 -4.80 18.55
CA ASP A 314 17.50 -3.62 17.94
C ASP A 314 16.21 -3.24 18.67
N ILE A 315 15.40 -4.22 19.03
CA ILE A 315 14.07 -4.02 19.61
C ILE A 315 13.92 -4.87 20.86
N ASN A 316 13.16 -4.38 21.83
CA ASN A 316 12.71 -5.16 22.98
C ASN A 316 11.17 -5.08 23.05
N VAL A 317 10.48 -6.23 22.96
CA VAL A 317 9.02 -6.25 23.02
C VAL A 317 8.56 -6.61 24.43
N GLN A 318 7.89 -5.68 25.10
CA GLN A 318 7.39 -5.84 26.47
C GLN A 318 5.87 -5.88 26.52
N GLN A 319 5.36 -6.59 27.53
CA GLN A 319 3.92 -6.62 27.77
C GLN A 319 3.48 -5.36 28.52
N ILE A 320 2.39 -4.73 28.05
CA ILE A 320 1.68 -3.67 28.77
C ILE A 320 0.25 -4.12 29.10
N ARG A 321 -0.35 -3.56 30.16
CA ARG A 321 -1.78 -3.76 30.42
C ARG A 321 -2.60 -2.95 29.41
N SER A 322 -3.71 -3.50 28.91
CA SER A 322 -4.57 -2.78 27.96
C SER A 322 -5.07 -1.43 28.50
N SER A 323 -5.30 -1.30 29.82
CA SER A 323 -5.68 -0.03 30.45
C SER A 323 -4.60 1.07 30.38
N GLU A 324 -3.36 0.69 30.12
CA GLU A 324 -2.21 1.58 30.02
C GLU A 324 -1.68 1.70 28.60
N ASN A 325 -2.22 0.93 27.66
CA ASN A 325 -1.83 0.96 26.27
C ASN A 325 -2.33 2.24 25.60
N VAL A 326 -1.42 3.18 25.37
CA VAL A 326 -1.74 4.45 24.71
C VAL A 326 -2.22 4.27 23.27
N ALA A 327 -1.84 3.18 22.61
CA ALA A 327 -2.24 2.88 21.24
C ALA A 327 -3.74 2.52 21.12
N ASP A 328 -4.38 2.07 22.22
CA ASP A 328 -5.80 1.74 22.24
C ASP A 328 -6.68 2.97 21.95
N LEU A 329 -6.17 4.18 22.17
CA LEU A 329 -6.83 5.43 21.78
C LEU A 329 -7.17 5.47 20.28
N PHE A 330 -6.33 4.87 19.44
CA PHE A 330 -6.43 4.95 17.99
C PHE A 330 -7.13 3.74 17.37
N THR A 331 -7.29 2.65 18.12
CA THR A 331 -7.78 1.36 17.59
C THR A 331 -9.07 0.89 18.26
N LYS A 332 -9.41 1.40 19.45
CA LYS A 332 -10.56 0.94 20.25
C LYS A 332 -11.36 2.13 20.83
N SER A 333 -12.67 1.94 21.00
CA SER A 333 -13.53 2.88 21.72
C SER A 333 -13.48 2.59 23.22
N SER A 334 -12.69 3.36 23.96
CA SER A 334 -12.49 3.19 25.40
C SER A 334 -13.47 4.03 26.24
N PRO A 335 -13.79 3.62 27.50
CA PRO A 335 -14.54 4.45 28.44
C PRO A 335 -13.88 5.81 28.67
N ILE A 336 -14.70 6.85 28.91
CA ILE A 336 -14.26 8.25 29.06
C ILE A 336 -13.15 8.43 30.10
N THR A 337 -13.18 7.66 31.19
CA THR A 337 -12.16 7.70 32.25
C THR A 337 -10.80 7.22 31.75
N THR A 338 -10.75 6.10 31.04
CA THR A 338 -9.54 5.56 30.41
C THR A 338 -9.06 6.45 29.27
N PHE A 339 -9.98 6.97 28.45
CA PHE A 339 -9.68 7.91 27.38
C PHE A 339 -8.97 9.16 27.90
N LYS A 340 -9.52 9.83 28.94
CA LYS A 340 -8.89 11.02 29.55
C LYS A 340 -7.49 10.72 30.09
N LYS A 341 -7.31 9.55 30.74
CA LYS A 341 -6.00 9.11 31.25
C LYS A 341 -4.98 8.91 30.11
N ILE A 342 -5.37 8.26 29.01
CA ILE A 342 -4.49 8.01 27.86
C ILE A 342 -4.15 9.31 27.12
N VAL A 343 -5.15 10.18 26.90
CA VAL A 343 -4.95 11.51 26.27
C VAL A 343 -3.92 12.33 27.06
N HIS A 344 -4.02 12.33 28.39
CA HIS A 344 -3.04 12.98 29.24
C HIS A 344 -1.64 12.33 29.14
N LYS A 345 -1.55 10.99 29.11
CA LYS A 345 -0.28 10.26 28.94
C LYS A 345 0.42 10.56 27.60
N ILE A 346 -0.33 10.75 26.51
CA ILE A 346 0.22 11.11 25.20
C ILE A 346 0.61 12.61 25.14
N GLY A 347 0.13 13.43 26.08
CA GLY A 347 0.36 14.88 26.08
C GLY A 347 -0.57 15.63 25.12
N MET A 348 -1.68 15.02 24.68
CA MET A 348 -2.67 15.69 23.85
C MET A 348 -3.49 16.66 24.72
N GLN A 349 -3.46 17.94 24.37
CA GLN A 349 -4.21 18.98 25.07
C GLN A 349 -5.31 19.54 24.16
N ARG A 350 -6.44 19.95 24.75
CA ARG A 350 -7.45 20.70 24.00
C ARG A 350 -6.89 22.09 23.75
N PHE A 351 -7.06 22.58 22.52
CA PHE A 351 -6.58 23.89 22.10
C PHE A 351 -7.04 25.03 23.02
N LYS A 352 -8.25 24.91 23.61
CA LYS A 352 -8.79 25.87 24.58
C LYS A 352 -8.00 25.95 25.89
N ASP A 353 -7.41 24.84 26.33
CA ASP A 353 -6.71 24.72 27.61
C ASP A 353 -5.27 25.30 27.53
N VAL A 354 -4.73 25.45 26.31
CA VAL A 354 -3.39 26.05 26.05
C VAL A 354 -3.44 27.57 26.10
N LEU A 355 -4.54 28.18 25.63
CA LEU A 355 -4.72 29.64 25.60
C LEU A 355 -4.83 30.29 26.99
N ILE A 356 -5.21 29.52 28.02
CA ILE A 356 -5.43 30.04 29.39
C ILE A 356 -4.12 30.12 30.20
N ARG A 357 -3.05 29.42 29.78
CA ARG A 357 -1.75 29.45 30.48
C ARG A 357 -0.77 30.51 29.95
N GLY A 358 -1.15 31.22 28.89
CA GLY A 358 -0.33 32.26 28.25
C GLY A 358 -0.70 33.69 28.64
N SER A 359 -1.56 33.88 29.64
CA SER A 359 -2.01 35.18 30.15
C SER A 359 -1.58 35.39 31.59
#